data_AF-A0A316V050-F1
#
_entry.id   AF-A0A316V050-F1
#
_cell.length_a   1.000
_cell.length_b   1.000
_cell.length_c   1.000
_cell.angle_alpha   90.00
_cell.angle_beta   90.00
_cell.angle_gamma   90.00
#
_symmetry.space_group_name_H-M   'P 1'
#
loop_
_entity.id
_entity.type
_entity.pdbx_description
1 polymer ?
#
loop_
_entity_poly.entity_id
_entity_poly.type
_entity_poly.pdbx_seq_one_letter_code
_entity_poly.pdbx_strand_id
1 'polypeptide(L)'
;MLSAIWDIMVTVAKPLGYTLGSAFAILALLSPRSQKARFYLNLVLYVGSLGVCSIYGVIVSILMGLVGQRLNVNYVVARSFYLLAGTLTGVRFSVSGEENFAKARPAVLVGNHQTGMDILYLGRIFPKMASIMAKQELKFAPLLGQYMLFSGAVFIDRKNRHDAVKSFNQVGDAMKRKKLSLWIFPEGTRSKLPVPDLLPFKKGAFHLAVQAQVPLVPVVCENYHRLFDNRSRFEGGTIRIKVLEPIETKGLGKDDVNELTEKVRKAMLTALVEMDRERESFDISTASSSTAGERPSRVDPSASSVPANLAQGEMGLGGVAGLMAKIVGTGKGKDYVKRAQRQEDELRKKGTSGQQPDDYGLVSEAERAGRSTAVGDSAGAGSQQRRPAASQDDVEGSGVLVEAPQTK
;
A
#
# COMPACT_ATOMS: atom_id res chain seq x y z
N MET A 1 25.42 13.50 40.74
CA MET A 1 24.09 13.20 40.14
C MET A 1 24.22 12.83 38.66
N LEU A 2 24.82 13.66 37.80
CA LEU A 2 24.99 13.36 36.37
C LEU A 2 25.89 12.14 36.08
N SER A 3 26.99 11.96 36.83
CA SER A 3 27.85 10.76 36.73
C SER A 3 27.12 9.47 37.11
N ALA A 4 26.36 9.50 38.20
CA ALA A 4 25.55 8.36 38.64
C ALA A 4 24.46 7.99 37.63
N ILE A 5 23.80 8.98 37.00
CA ILE A 5 22.83 8.74 35.93
C ILE A 5 23.53 8.12 34.71
N TRP A 6 24.70 8.62 34.33
CA TRP A 6 25.51 8.07 33.24
C TRP A 6 25.91 6.62 33.50
N ASP A 7 26.40 6.31 34.70
CA ASP A 7 26.81 4.97 35.08
C ASP A 7 25.63 3.98 35.09
N ILE A 8 24.46 4.41 35.59
CA ILE A 8 23.22 3.62 35.52
C ILE A 8 22.82 3.39 34.06
N MET A 9 22.84 4.42 33.21
CA MET A 9 22.53 4.28 31.79
C MET A 9 23.47 3.31 31.07
N VAL A 10 24.78 3.40 31.32
CA VAL A 10 25.78 2.50 30.72
C VAL A 10 25.61 1.06 31.21
N THR A 11 25.32 0.88 32.50
CA THR A 11 25.11 -0.44 33.12
C THR A 11 23.89 -1.15 32.55
N VAL A 12 22.83 -0.41 32.19
CA VAL A 12 21.63 -0.97 31.54
C VAL A 12 21.81 -1.12 30.02
N ALA A 13 22.44 -0.15 29.35
CA ALA A 13 22.53 -0.13 27.89
C ALA A 13 23.42 -1.24 27.32
N LYS A 14 24.55 -1.55 27.97
CA LYS A 14 25.49 -2.59 27.51
C LYS A 14 24.87 -4.00 27.44
N PRO A 15 24.28 -4.55 28.52
CA PRO A 15 23.66 -5.88 28.46
C PRO A 15 22.47 -5.93 27.50
N LEU A 16 21.71 -4.84 27.38
CA LEU A 16 20.65 -4.74 26.38
C LEU A 16 21.22 -4.80 24.95
N GLY A 17 22.32 -4.10 24.69
CA GLY A 17 23.02 -4.17 23.41
C GLY A 17 23.51 -5.57 23.08
N TYR A 18 24.12 -6.27 24.04
CA TYR A 18 24.60 -7.64 23.84
C TYR A 18 23.45 -8.63 23.59
N THR A 19 22.34 -8.52 24.33
CA THR A 19 21.19 -9.42 24.14
C THR A 19 20.51 -9.19 22.79
N LEU A 20 20.27 -7.94 22.39
CA LEU A 20 19.73 -7.60 21.07
C LEU A 20 20.66 -8.04 19.93
N GLY A 21 21.96 -7.78 20.07
CA GLY A 21 22.97 -8.18 19.08
C GLY A 21 23.06 -9.70 18.93
N SER A 22 23.04 -10.43 20.05
CA SER A 22 23.04 -11.89 20.05
C SER A 22 21.76 -12.46 19.41
N ALA A 23 20.59 -11.91 19.74
CA ALA A 23 19.33 -12.30 19.12
C ALA A 23 19.32 -12.05 17.61
N PHE A 24 19.83 -10.90 17.17
CA PHE A 24 19.99 -10.59 15.75
C PHE A 24 20.94 -11.58 15.05
N ALA A 25 22.09 -11.89 15.66
CA ALA A 25 23.04 -12.87 15.12
C ALA A 25 22.41 -14.26 14.99
N ILE A 26 21.64 -14.71 15.99
CA ILE A 26 20.90 -15.97 15.94
C ILE A 26 19.88 -15.95 14.79
N LEU A 27 19.11 -14.87 14.64
CA LEU A 27 18.18 -14.72 13.52
C LEU A 27 18.89 -14.80 12.17
N ALA A 28 20.03 -14.13 12.02
CA ALA A 28 20.85 -14.15 10.80
C ALA A 28 21.44 -15.53 10.49
N LEU A 29 21.86 -16.29 11.50
CA LEU A 29 22.36 -17.67 11.31
C LEU A 29 21.23 -18.64 10.93
N LEU A 30 20.04 -18.45 11.48
CA LEU A 30 18.88 -19.31 11.21
C LEU A 30 18.12 -18.94 9.93
N SER A 31 18.29 -17.73 9.42
CA SER A 31 17.54 -17.21 8.28
C SER A 31 17.63 -18.13 7.04
N PRO A 32 18.79 -18.65 6.62
CA PRO A 32 18.85 -19.47 5.40
C PRO A 32 18.06 -20.77 5.50
N ARG A 33 17.82 -21.27 6.72
CA ARG A 33 17.14 -22.55 6.99
C ARG A 33 15.68 -22.40 7.42
N SER A 34 15.27 -21.25 7.93
CA SER A 34 13.94 -21.03 8.48
C SER A 34 13.27 -19.80 7.89
N GLN A 35 12.11 -20.00 7.23
CA GLN A 35 11.30 -18.89 6.71
C GLN A 35 10.86 -17.92 7.82
N LYS A 36 10.52 -18.45 9.01
CA LYS A 36 10.15 -17.60 10.15
C LYS A 36 11.33 -16.74 10.60
N ALA A 37 12.52 -17.32 10.69
CA ALA A 37 13.72 -16.56 11.05
C ALA A 37 14.03 -15.46 10.01
N ARG A 38 13.92 -15.79 8.70
CA ARG A 38 14.02 -14.79 7.61
C ARG A 38 12.99 -13.68 7.74
N PHE A 39 11.74 -14.03 8.01
CA PHE A 39 10.68 -13.05 8.20
C PHE A 39 11.02 -12.04 9.30
N TYR A 40 11.40 -12.53 10.50
CA TYR A 40 11.76 -11.65 11.60
C TYR A 40 13.05 -10.86 11.35
N LEU A 41 14.05 -11.48 10.73
CA LEU A 41 15.28 -10.78 10.34
C LEU A 41 14.97 -9.61 9.39
N ASN A 42 14.25 -9.88 8.29
CA ASN A 42 13.90 -8.87 7.30
C ASN A 42 12.97 -7.80 7.90
N LEU A 43 12.06 -8.18 8.80
CA LEU A 43 11.23 -7.23 9.53
C LEU A 43 12.07 -6.29 10.41
N VAL A 44 13.03 -6.83 11.17
CA VAL A 44 13.94 -6.01 12.00
C VAL A 44 14.79 -5.09 11.13
N LEU A 45 15.35 -5.59 10.03
CA LEU A 45 16.12 -4.78 9.08
C LEU A 45 15.28 -3.66 8.46
N TYR A 46 14.05 -3.97 8.07
CA TYR A 46 13.12 -3.01 7.48
C TYR A 46 12.72 -1.90 8.47
N VAL A 47 12.29 -2.28 9.68
CA VAL A 47 11.88 -1.32 10.71
C VAL A 47 13.07 -0.50 11.22
N GLY A 48 14.24 -1.13 11.39
CA GLY A 48 15.48 -0.45 11.74
C GLY A 48 15.87 0.58 10.69
N SER A 49 15.82 0.21 9.40
CA SER A 49 16.07 1.13 8.29
C SER A 49 15.07 2.29 8.27
N LEU A 50 13.80 2.03 8.58
CA LEU A 50 12.77 3.07 8.66
C LEU A 50 13.08 4.07 9.78
N GLY A 51 13.53 3.59 10.94
CA GLY A 51 13.96 4.43 12.05
C GLY A 51 15.17 5.29 11.68
N VAL A 52 16.23 4.68 11.13
CA VAL A 52 17.45 5.38 10.68
C VAL A 52 17.11 6.44 9.64
N CYS A 53 16.32 6.09 8.62
CA CYS A 53 15.92 7.04 7.57
C CYS A 53 14.96 8.13 8.06
N SER A 54 14.19 7.89 9.13
CA SER A 54 13.35 8.93 9.74
C SER A 54 14.20 9.98 10.45
N ILE A 55 15.24 9.56 11.20
CA ILE A 55 16.20 10.49 11.83
C ILE A 55 16.95 11.28 10.76
N TYR A 56 17.49 10.58 9.76
CA TYR A 56 18.13 11.19 8.59
C TYR A 56 17.17 12.18 7.91
N GLY A 57 15.90 11.82 7.75
CA GLY A 57 14.88 12.66 7.14
C GLY A 57 14.62 13.96 7.90
N VAL A 58 14.64 13.96 9.23
CA VAL A 58 14.53 15.20 10.02
C VAL A 58 15.72 16.12 9.73
N ILE A 59 16.95 15.59 9.75
CA ILE A 59 18.18 16.36 9.48
C ILE A 59 18.14 16.94 8.05
N VAL A 60 17.86 16.09 7.07
CA VAL A 60 17.76 16.50 5.65
C VAL A 60 16.67 17.54 5.44
N SER A 61 15.54 17.43 6.14
CA SER A 61 14.46 18.42 6.03
C SER A 61 14.91 19.82 6.46
N ILE A 62 15.69 19.90 7.54
CA ILE A 62 16.24 21.17 8.03
C ILE A 62 17.24 21.72 7.01
N LEU A 63 18.24 20.93 6.62
CA LEU A 63 19.31 21.36 5.71
C LEU A 63 18.76 21.78 4.33
N MET A 64 17.91 20.95 3.72
CA MET A 64 17.30 21.26 2.43
C MET A 64 16.29 22.41 2.54
N GLY A 65 15.67 22.60 3.70
CA GLY A 65 14.82 23.74 3.99
C GLY A 65 15.60 25.06 3.88
N LEU A 66 16.80 25.12 4.44
CA LEU A 66 17.66 26.31 4.43
C LEU A 66 18.12 26.71 3.01
N VAL A 67 18.31 25.74 2.12
CA VAL A 67 18.70 25.97 0.72
C VAL A 67 17.50 26.05 -0.25
N GLY A 68 16.28 26.18 0.25
CA GLY A 68 15.07 26.32 -0.58
C GLY A 68 14.63 25.04 -1.32
N GLN A 69 15.22 23.89 -0.99
CA GLN A 69 14.96 22.59 -1.63
C GLN A 69 13.98 21.71 -0.84
N ARG A 70 13.19 22.29 0.07
CA ARG A 70 12.25 21.56 0.94
C ARG A 70 11.34 20.58 0.20
N LEU A 71 10.91 20.92 -1.02
CA LEU A 71 10.00 20.09 -1.83
C LEU A 71 10.65 18.82 -2.40
N ASN A 72 11.98 18.69 -2.30
CA ASN A 72 12.73 17.51 -2.74
C ASN A 72 13.15 16.59 -1.59
N VAL A 73 12.82 16.93 -0.35
CA VAL A 73 13.16 16.13 0.84
C VAL A 73 12.57 14.72 0.74
N ASN A 74 11.28 14.59 0.41
CA ASN A 74 10.64 13.29 0.28
C ASN A 74 11.34 12.40 -0.74
N TYR A 75 11.78 12.97 -1.87
CA TYR A 75 12.54 12.24 -2.89
C TYR A 75 13.86 11.69 -2.33
N VAL A 76 14.67 12.53 -1.68
CA VAL A 76 15.99 12.14 -1.15
C VAL A 76 15.85 11.07 -0.06
N VAL A 77 14.92 11.27 0.88
CA VAL A 77 14.72 10.36 2.01
C VAL A 77 14.10 9.04 1.54
N ALA A 78 13.11 9.07 0.64
CA ALA A 78 12.51 7.87 0.08
C ALA A 78 13.56 7.04 -0.69
N ARG A 79 14.40 7.67 -1.52
CA ARG A 79 15.48 6.98 -2.24
C ARG A 79 16.51 6.39 -1.30
N SER A 80 16.89 7.12 -0.25
CA SER A 80 17.81 6.62 0.78
C SER A 80 17.24 5.41 1.52
N PHE A 81 15.94 5.44 1.85
CA PHE A 81 15.26 4.31 2.47
C PHE A 81 15.23 3.09 1.53
N TYR A 82 14.93 3.28 0.24
CA TYR A 82 15.00 2.19 -0.73
C TYR A 82 16.41 1.60 -0.85
N LEU A 83 17.44 2.43 -0.99
CA LEU A 83 18.82 1.97 -1.11
C LEU A 83 19.28 1.20 0.13
N LEU A 84 18.88 1.62 1.33
CA LEU A 84 19.22 0.93 2.57
C LEU A 84 18.37 -0.33 2.76
N ALA A 85 17.05 -0.18 2.93
CA ALA A 85 16.16 -1.27 3.27
C ALA A 85 16.02 -2.30 2.13
N GLY A 86 16.01 -1.85 0.87
CA GLY A 86 15.96 -2.74 -0.30
C GLY A 86 17.21 -3.60 -0.41
N THR A 87 18.40 -3.04 -0.16
CA THR A 87 19.65 -3.80 -0.13
C THR A 87 19.68 -4.81 1.02
N LEU A 88 19.23 -4.40 2.20
CA LEU A 88 19.24 -5.27 3.39
C LEU A 88 18.22 -6.42 3.31
N THR A 89 17.05 -6.17 2.73
CA THR A 89 15.96 -7.16 2.61
C THR A 89 15.98 -7.92 1.29
N GLY A 90 16.85 -7.53 0.34
CA GLY A 90 16.92 -8.11 -1.00
C GLY A 90 15.74 -7.76 -1.91
N VAL A 91 14.89 -6.82 -1.52
CA VAL A 91 13.76 -6.34 -2.33
C VAL A 91 14.25 -5.32 -3.35
N ARG A 92 13.97 -5.60 -4.62
CA ARG A 92 14.32 -4.77 -5.78
C ARG A 92 13.07 -4.42 -6.56
N PHE A 93 13.15 -3.33 -7.32
CA PHE A 93 12.05 -2.90 -8.17
C PHE A 93 12.52 -2.68 -9.60
N SER A 94 11.76 -3.23 -10.55
CA SER A 94 11.87 -2.91 -11.98
C SER A 94 10.75 -1.96 -12.35
N VAL A 95 11.08 -0.87 -13.05
CA VAL A 95 10.13 0.19 -13.35
C VAL A 95 10.00 0.34 -14.87
N SER A 96 8.76 0.41 -15.36
CA SER A 96 8.43 0.84 -16.71
C SER A 96 7.52 2.06 -16.68
N GLY A 97 7.62 2.91 -17.71
CA GLY A 97 6.83 4.13 -17.82
C GLY A 97 7.31 5.30 -16.94
N GLU A 98 8.49 5.22 -16.30
CA GLU A 98 8.97 6.28 -15.37
C GLU A 98 9.05 7.66 -16.06
N GLU A 99 9.20 7.70 -17.38
CA GLU A 99 9.12 8.89 -18.23
C GLU A 99 7.77 9.63 -18.17
N ASN A 100 6.67 8.94 -17.81
CA ASN A 100 5.34 9.52 -17.71
C ASN A 100 5.22 10.56 -16.60
N PHE A 101 6.09 10.51 -15.58
CA PHE A 101 6.17 11.59 -14.59
C PHE A 101 6.66 12.92 -15.18
N ALA A 102 7.54 12.87 -16.18
CA ALA A 102 8.03 14.09 -16.83
C ALA A 102 6.97 14.71 -17.76
N LYS A 103 6.09 13.88 -18.34
CA LYS A 103 4.97 14.32 -19.18
C LYS A 103 3.90 15.08 -18.39
N ALA A 104 3.75 14.80 -17.09
CA ALA A 104 2.66 15.32 -16.26
C ALA A 104 3.17 15.90 -14.94
N ARG A 105 3.44 17.21 -14.92
CA ARG A 105 3.82 17.94 -13.70
C ARG A 105 3.32 19.39 -13.70
N PRO A 106 2.62 19.85 -12.64
CA PRO A 106 2.16 19.08 -11.47
C PRO A 106 1.07 18.06 -11.84
N ALA A 107 0.95 17.01 -11.04
CA ALA A 107 -0.06 15.98 -11.24
C ALA A 107 -0.52 15.37 -9.91
N VAL A 108 -1.72 14.78 -9.90
CA VAL A 108 -2.14 13.87 -8.83
C VAL A 108 -1.66 12.47 -9.20
N LEU A 109 -0.74 11.91 -8.41
CA LEU A 109 -0.19 10.57 -8.62
C LEU A 109 -1.03 9.59 -7.81
N VAL A 110 -1.57 8.55 -8.43
CA VAL A 110 -2.43 7.57 -7.75
C VAL A 110 -1.82 6.17 -7.80
N GLY A 111 -1.55 5.61 -6.63
CA GLY A 111 -0.95 4.27 -6.49
C GLY A 111 -1.90 3.25 -5.85
N ASN A 112 -1.78 1.96 -6.16
CA ASN A 112 -2.43 0.91 -5.38
C ASN A 112 -1.75 0.72 -4.03
N HIS A 113 -2.52 0.37 -2.99
CA HIS A 113 -2.06 0.25 -1.61
C HIS A 113 -2.26 -1.16 -1.09
N GLN A 114 -1.19 -1.93 -0.97
CA GLN A 114 -1.24 -3.35 -0.63
C GLN A 114 -0.89 -3.59 0.84
N THR A 115 0.27 -3.12 1.32
CA THR A 115 0.77 -3.41 2.68
C THR A 115 1.66 -2.29 3.23
N GLY A 116 2.28 -2.52 4.40
CA GLY A 116 3.33 -1.64 4.92
C GLY A 116 4.58 -1.57 4.03
N MET A 117 4.84 -2.59 3.20
CA MET A 117 5.98 -2.62 2.26
C MET A 117 5.85 -1.59 1.12
N ASP A 118 4.69 -0.94 0.97
CA ASP A 118 4.51 0.14 0.00
C ASP A 118 5.45 1.33 0.23
N ILE A 119 6.03 1.48 1.44
CA ILE A 119 7.04 2.52 1.69
C ILE A 119 8.33 2.23 0.90
N LEU A 120 8.69 0.96 0.67
CA LEU A 120 9.80 0.59 -0.21
C LEU A 120 9.47 0.84 -1.69
N TYR A 121 8.23 0.54 -2.08
CA TYR A 121 7.69 0.87 -3.41
C TYR A 121 7.80 2.37 -3.67
N LEU A 122 7.28 3.21 -2.76
CA LEU A 122 7.46 4.66 -2.80
C LEU A 122 8.94 5.03 -2.81
N GLY A 123 9.75 4.39 -1.97
CA GLY A 123 11.20 4.56 -1.92
C GLY A 123 11.86 4.50 -3.30
N ARG A 124 11.47 3.53 -4.14
CA ARG A 124 11.97 3.42 -5.51
C ARG A 124 11.37 4.41 -6.47
N ILE A 125 10.09 4.78 -6.38
CA ILE A 125 9.41 5.47 -7.49
C ILE A 125 9.09 6.94 -7.21
N PHE A 126 9.20 7.39 -5.96
CA PHE A 126 8.78 8.74 -5.58
C PHE A 126 9.50 9.78 -6.44
N PRO A 127 8.77 10.67 -7.15
CA PRO A 127 9.39 11.66 -8.02
C PRO A 127 9.87 12.89 -7.23
N LYS A 128 10.77 13.67 -7.86
CA LYS A 128 11.16 15.00 -7.35
C LYS A 128 9.96 15.93 -7.36
N MET A 129 9.97 16.94 -6.49
CA MET A 129 8.91 17.95 -6.41
C MET A 129 7.52 17.32 -6.26
N ALA A 130 7.43 16.35 -5.33
CA ALA A 130 6.18 15.71 -4.95
C ALA A 130 6.05 15.65 -3.43
N SER A 131 4.80 15.62 -2.97
CA SER A 131 4.43 15.34 -1.57
C SER A 131 3.54 14.11 -1.52
N ILE A 132 3.28 13.60 -0.31
CA ILE A 132 2.43 12.44 -0.06
C ILE A 132 1.28 12.81 0.86
N MET A 133 0.09 12.30 0.55
CA MET A 133 -1.05 12.36 1.45
C MET A 133 -0.99 11.24 2.50
N ALA A 134 -1.06 11.61 3.77
CA ALA A 134 -0.92 10.72 4.91
C ALA A 134 -2.08 10.83 5.89
N LYS A 135 -2.31 9.76 6.66
CA LYS A 135 -3.30 9.72 7.74
C LYS A 135 -2.88 10.69 8.86
N GLN A 136 -3.80 11.49 9.39
CA GLN A 136 -3.48 12.49 10.42
C GLN A 136 -2.76 11.92 11.65
N GLU A 137 -3.10 10.71 12.07
CA GLU A 137 -2.50 10.06 13.24
C GLU A 137 -1.01 9.74 13.03
N LEU A 138 -0.53 9.64 11.79
CA LEU A 138 0.89 9.42 11.49
C LEU A 138 1.76 10.62 11.91
N LYS A 139 1.19 11.82 12.09
CA LYS A 139 1.95 12.98 12.59
C LYS A 139 2.53 12.73 13.98
N PHE A 140 1.91 11.84 14.75
CA PHE A 140 2.31 11.52 16.12
C PHE A 140 3.24 10.30 16.21
N ALA A 141 3.50 9.62 15.09
CA ALA A 141 4.47 8.53 15.07
C ALA A 141 5.86 9.11 15.40
N PRO A 142 6.58 8.55 16.39
CA PRO A 142 7.88 9.08 16.78
C PRO A 142 8.87 8.95 15.61
N LEU A 143 9.65 10.01 15.40
CA LEU A 143 10.62 10.21 14.31
C LEU A 143 9.97 10.35 12.93
N LEU A 144 9.14 9.38 12.54
CA LEU A 144 8.46 9.35 11.25
C LEU A 144 7.52 10.55 11.08
N GLY A 145 6.71 10.86 12.09
CA GLY A 145 5.76 11.96 12.06
C GLY A 145 6.44 13.33 11.97
N GLN A 146 7.54 13.52 12.71
CA GLN A 146 8.34 14.76 12.65
C GLN A 146 8.99 14.93 11.27
N TYR A 147 9.57 13.87 10.70
CA TYR A 147 10.07 13.89 9.33
C TYR A 147 8.95 14.29 8.35
N MET A 148 7.79 13.64 8.41
CA MET A 148 6.68 13.91 7.49
C MET A 148 6.15 15.34 7.61
N LEU A 149 6.12 15.92 8.81
CA LEU A 149 5.77 17.33 9.03
C LEU A 149 6.79 18.27 8.35
N PHE A 150 8.09 18.01 8.53
CA PHE A 150 9.13 18.86 7.95
C PHE A 150 9.26 18.68 6.43
N SER A 151 9.07 17.46 5.90
CA SER A 151 9.13 17.17 4.47
C SER A 151 7.92 17.69 3.67
N GLY A 152 6.90 18.22 4.37
CA GLY A 152 5.72 18.82 3.74
C GLY A 152 4.67 17.81 3.31
N ALA A 153 4.58 16.65 3.99
CA ALA A 153 3.49 15.71 3.81
C ALA A 153 2.14 16.36 4.14
N VAL A 154 1.10 15.96 3.40
CA VAL A 154 -0.26 16.46 3.58
C VAL A 154 -1.00 15.49 4.49
N PHE A 155 -1.28 15.91 5.72
CA PHE A 155 -2.08 15.14 6.66
C PHE A 155 -3.57 15.37 6.43
N ILE A 156 -4.35 14.28 6.40
CA ILE A 156 -5.79 14.34 6.22
C ILE A 156 -6.51 13.58 7.34
N ASP A 157 -7.51 14.24 7.94
CA ASP A 157 -8.52 13.55 8.73
C ASP A 157 -9.56 12.96 7.78
N ARG A 158 -9.63 11.64 7.73
CA ARG A 158 -10.60 10.94 6.87
C ARG A 158 -11.98 10.83 7.52
N LYS A 159 -12.10 11.12 8.82
CA LYS A 159 -13.36 11.12 9.56
C LYS A 159 -14.11 12.44 9.42
N ASN A 160 -13.38 13.54 9.21
CA ASN A 160 -13.97 14.87 9.01
C ASN A 160 -13.94 15.29 7.52
N ARG A 161 -15.08 15.15 6.85
CA ARG A 161 -15.23 15.51 5.42
C ARG A 161 -14.95 16.98 5.15
N HIS A 162 -15.32 17.88 6.06
CA HIS A 162 -15.11 19.32 5.88
C HIS A 162 -13.62 19.68 5.88
N ASP A 163 -12.87 19.12 6.84
CA ASP A 163 -11.42 19.35 6.94
C ASP A 163 -10.65 18.72 5.78
N ALA A 164 -11.11 17.56 5.30
CA ALA A 164 -10.59 16.93 4.10
C ALA A 164 -10.73 17.86 2.87
N VAL A 165 -11.90 18.44 2.64
CA VAL A 165 -12.15 19.37 1.52
C VAL A 165 -11.27 20.62 1.63
N LYS A 166 -11.18 21.22 2.83
CA LYS A 166 -10.32 22.39 3.07
C LYS A 166 -8.85 22.08 2.76
N SER A 167 -8.37 20.90 3.17
CA SER A 167 -7.01 20.44 2.90
C SER A 167 -6.78 20.26 1.39
N PHE A 168 -7.74 19.67 0.67
CA PHE A 168 -7.65 19.53 -0.78
C PHE A 168 -7.59 20.87 -1.52
N ASN A 169 -8.35 21.88 -1.09
CA ASN A 169 -8.29 23.23 -1.69
C ASN A 169 -6.89 23.84 -1.55
N GLN A 170 -6.33 23.81 -0.33
CA GLN A 170 -5.00 24.35 -0.05
C GLN A 170 -3.90 23.62 -0.84
N VAL A 171 -4.04 22.31 -0.95
CA VAL A 171 -3.15 21.46 -1.75
C VAL A 171 -3.25 21.82 -3.22
N GLY A 172 -4.46 21.88 -3.80
CA GLY A 172 -4.64 22.19 -5.22
C GLY A 172 -4.01 23.52 -5.61
N ASP A 173 -4.11 24.52 -4.74
CA ASP A 173 -3.43 25.80 -4.91
C ASP A 173 -1.91 25.70 -4.80
N ALA A 174 -1.39 24.91 -3.85
CA ALA A 174 0.04 24.65 -3.73
C ALA A 174 0.60 23.89 -4.94
N MET A 175 -0.15 22.93 -5.48
CA MET A 175 0.20 22.17 -6.68
C MET A 175 0.41 23.11 -7.87
N LYS A 176 -0.56 24.00 -8.12
CA LYS A 176 -0.49 25.01 -9.19
C LYS A 176 0.68 25.98 -8.98
N ARG A 177 0.76 26.62 -7.80
CA ARG A 177 1.77 27.68 -7.54
C ARG A 177 3.21 27.14 -7.49
N LYS A 178 3.42 25.96 -6.89
CA LYS A 178 4.76 25.40 -6.64
C LYS A 178 5.16 24.32 -7.65
N LYS A 179 4.30 24.02 -8.63
CA LYS A 179 4.47 22.88 -9.56
C LYS A 179 4.80 21.58 -8.81
N LEU A 180 4.04 21.35 -7.73
CA LEU A 180 4.17 20.22 -6.81
C LEU A 180 3.17 19.14 -7.19
N SER A 181 3.63 17.89 -7.32
CA SER A 181 2.73 16.74 -7.47
C SER A 181 2.31 16.19 -6.10
N LEU A 182 1.15 15.55 -6.02
CA LEU A 182 0.70 14.90 -4.79
C LEU A 182 0.43 13.42 -5.02
N TRP A 183 1.11 12.57 -4.24
CA TRP A 183 0.86 11.14 -4.20
C TRP A 183 -0.30 10.79 -3.27
N ILE A 184 -1.27 10.04 -3.78
CA ILE A 184 -2.43 9.56 -3.03
C ILE A 184 -2.64 8.07 -3.32
N PHE A 185 -3.00 7.32 -2.27
CA PHE A 185 -3.54 5.97 -2.42
C PHE A 185 -5.08 6.05 -2.40
N PRO A 186 -5.78 5.97 -3.55
CA PRO A 186 -7.20 6.25 -3.62
C PRO A 186 -8.06 5.18 -2.94
N GLU A 187 -7.54 3.97 -2.69
CA GLU A 187 -8.21 2.94 -1.88
C GLU A 187 -8.44 3.41 -0.43
N GLY A 188 -7.60 4.33 0.07
CA GLY A 188 -7.71 4.87 1.42
C GLY A 188 -7.42 3.87 2.55
N THR A 189 -7.01 2.65 2.23
CA THR A 189 -6.51 1.62 3.16
C THR A 189 -5.65 0.62 2.38
N ARG A 190 -4.97 -0.27 3.10
CA ARG A 190 -4.16 -1.36 2.53
C ARG A 190 -5.08 -2.53 2.19
N SER A 191 -5.03 -3.02 0.95
CA SER A 191 -5.87 -4.12 0.47
C SER A 191 -5.53 -5.46 1.11
N LYS A 192 -4.23 -5.75 1.28
CA LYS A 192 -3.70 -7.05 1.78
C LYS A 192 -4.19 -8.26 1.00
N LEU A 193 -4.58 -8.07 -0.27
CA LEU A 193 -5.13 -9.13 -1.09
C LEU A 193 -4.02 -10.07 -1.58
N PRO A 194 -4.23 -11.40 -1.52
CA PRO A 194 -3.28 -12.37 -2.07
C PRO A 194 -3.32 -12.48 -3.59
N VAL A 195 -4.29 -11.81 -4.22
CA VAL A 195 -4.60 -11.82 -5.65
C VAL A 195 -4.40 -10.42 -6.26
N PRO A 196 -4.14 -10.31 -7.57
CA PRO A 196 -3.95 -9.04 -8.28
C PRO A 196 -5.27 -8.27 -8.46
N ASP A 197 -5.78 -7.69 -7.37
CA ASP A 197 -7.02 -6.90 -7.36
C ASP A 197 -6.88 -5.61 -6.53
N LEU A 198 -7.86 -4.70 -6.68
CA LEU A 198 -7.89 -3.36 -6.10
C LEU A 198 -9.19 -3.12 -5.34
N LEU A 199 -9.09 -2.50 -4.15
CA LEU A 199 -10.27 -2.01 -3.45
C LEU A 199 -10.98 -0.88 -4.24
N PRO A 200 -12.24 -0.57 -3.91
CA PRO A 200 -12.91 0.60 -4.45
C PRO A 200 -12.14 1.90 -4.18
N PHE A 201 -12.14 2.81 -5.15
CA PHE A 201 -11.44 4.09 -5.05
C PHE A 201 -12.31 5.16 -4.42
N LYS A 202 -11.73 5.91 -3.47
CA LYS A 202 -12.32 7.12 -2.92
C LYS A 202 -12.15 8.28 -3.90
N LYS A 203 -13.19 9.10 -4.04
CA LYS A 203 -13.28 10.20 -5.03
C LYS A 203 -12.39 11.42 -4.73
N GLY A 204 -11.79 11.51 -3.55
CA GLY A 204 -11.05 12.70 -3.11
C GLY A 204 -9.87 13.08 -4.01
N ALA A 205 -9.08 12.11 -4.47
CA ALA A 205 -7.96 12.34 -5.38
C ALA A 205 -8.43 12.90 -6.75
N PHE A 206 -9.57 12.41 -7.22
CA PHE A 206 -10.15 12.75 -8.51
C PHE A 206 -10.81 14.14 -8.48
N HIS A 207 -11.53 14.46 -7.39
CA HIS A 207 -11.99 15.82 -7.13
C HIS A 207 -10.84 16.82 -7.09
N LEU A 208 -9.73 16.49 -6.42
CA LEU A 208 -8.55 17.35 -6.39
C LEU A 208 -7.99 17.58 -7.79
N ALA A 209 -7.82 16.52 -8.59
CA ALA A 209 -7.28 16.61 -9.93
C ALA A 209 -8.13 17.49 -10.84
N VAL A 210 -9.46 17.27 -10.83
CA VAL A 210 -10.43 18.08 -11.57
C VAL A 210 -10.45 19.53 -11.07
N GLN A 211 -10.51 19.77 -9.76
CA GLN A 211 -10.57 21.13 -9.22
C GLN A 211 -9.28 21.93 -9.52
N ALA A 212 -8.13 21.27 -9.44
CA ALA A 212 -6.85 21.88 -9.75
C ALA A 212 -6.55 21.92 -11.26
N GLN A 213 -7.38 21.26 -12.08
CA GLN A 213 -7.19 21.07 -13.53
C GLN A 213 -5.78 20.55 -13.85
N VAL A 214 -5.34 19.56 -13.07
CA VAL A 214 -4.05 18.87 -13.27
C VAL A 214 -4.28 17.40 -13.63
N PRO A 215 -3.41 16.80 -14.47
CA PRO A 215 -3.56 15.41 -14.86
C PRO A 215 -3.43 14.44 -13.68
N LEU A 216 -4.00 13.25 -13.85
CA LEU A 216 -3.78 12.09 -13.00
C LEU A 216 -2.72 11.20 -13.61
N VAL A 217 -1.77 10.70 -12.81
CA VAL A 217 -0.79 9.69 -13.25
C VAL A 217 -0.98 8.43 -12.42
N PRO A 218 -1.58 7.36 -12.99
CA PRO A 218 -1.73 6.10 -12.30
C PRO A 218 -0.41 5.35 -12.21
N VAL A 219 -0.09 4.79 -11.03
CA VAL A 219 1.12 3.99 -10.80
C VAL A 219 0.75 2.66 -10.19
N VAL A 220 1.03 1.58 -10.91
CA VAL A 220 0.65 0.22 -10.53
C VAL A 220 1.88 -0.53 -10.04
N CYS A 221 1.87 -0.93 -8.79
CA CYS A 221 2.82 -1.87 -8.21
C CYS A 221 2.24 -3.29 -8.30
N GLU A 222 3.02 -4.22 -8.82
CA GLU A 222 2.65 -5.64 -8.93
C GLU A 222 2.18 -6.20 -7.59
N ASN A 223 1.25 -7.17 -7.62
CA ASN A 223 0.94 -7.91 -6.41
C ASN A 223 2.20 -8.62 -5.89
N TYR A 224 2.64 -8.24 -4.70
CA TYR A 224 3.86 -8.76 -4.10
C TYR A 224 3.59 -9.70 -2.93
N HIS A 225 2.35 -10.18 -2.74
CA HIS A 225 1.97 -11.07 -1.64
C HIS A 225 2.86 -12.32 -1.56
N ARG A 226 3.34 -12.80 -2.72
CA ARG A 226 4.31 -13.90 -2.82
C ARG A 226 5.65 -13.64 -2.11
N LEU A 227 6.04 -12.37 -1.94
CA LEU A 227 7.26 -11.96 -1.23
C LEU A 227 6.95 -11.49 0.19
N PHE A 228 5.82 -10.83 0.40
CA PHE A 228 5.44 -10.30 1.71
C PHE A 228 3.94 -10.48 1.99
N ASP A 229 3.61 -11.32 2.97
CA ASP A 229 2.22 -11.66 3.35
C ASP A 229 1.79 -11.02 4.69
N ASN A 230 2.65 -10.17 5.28
CA ASN A 230 2.43 -9.50 6.56
C ASN A 230 2.21 -10.46 7.76
N ARG A 231 2.52 -11.76 7.62
CA ARG A 231 2.29 -12.77 8.66
C ARG A 231 3.47 -13.70 8.89
N SER A 232 4.03 -14.25 7.82
CA SER A 232 5.01 -15.33 7.90
C SER A 232 6.12 -15.24 6.86
N ARG A 233 5.94 -14.42 5.83
CA ARG A 233 6.82 -14.33 4.66
C ARG A 233 7.26 -12.90 4.45
N PHE A 234 8.57 -12.73 4.37
CA PHE A 234 9.22 -11.50 3.93
C PHE A 234 10.50 -11.95 3.23
N GLU A 235 10.45 -12.02 1.92
CA GLU A 235 11.51 -12.55 1.07
C GLU A 235 12.01 -11.48 0.11
N GLY A 236 13.31 -11.54 -0.20
CA GLY A 236 13.88 -10.74 -1.27
C GLY A 236 13.35 -11.16 -2.64
N GLY A 237 13.41 -10.25 -3.60
CA GLY A 237 12.90 -10.50 -4.95
C GLY A 237 12.70 -9.20 -5.72
N THR A 238 12.42 -9.34 -7.01
CA THR A 238 12.08 -8.19 -7.87
C THR A 238 10.57 -8.03 -7.95
N ILE A 239 10.10 -6.81 -7.75
CA ILE A 239 8.69 -6.37 -7.89
C ILE A 239 8.62 -5.40 -9.06
N ARG A 240 7.65 -5.55 -9.96
CA ARG A 240 7.47 -4.61 -11.08
C ARG A 240 6.56 -3.44 -10.70
N ILE A 241 6.90 -2.27 -11.24
CA ILE A 241 6.10 -1.05 -11.16
C ILE A 241 5.87 -0.56 -12.58
N LYS A 242 4.62 -0.22 -12.91
CA LYS A 242 4.24 0.37 -14.18
C LYS A 242 3.59 1.72 -13.93
N VAL A 243 4.20 2.78 -14.45
CA VAL A 243 3.62 4.14 -14.44
C VAL A 243 2.81 4.28 -15.73
N LEU A 244 1.49 4.42 -15.63
CA LEU A 244 0.61 4.53 -16.79
C LEU A 244 0.66 5.93 -17.41
N GLU A 245 0.16 6.05 -18.63
CA GLU A 245 0.05 7.35 -19.30
C GLU A 245 -0.82 8.32 -18.48
N PRO A 246 -0.45 9.62 -18.44
CA PRO A 246 -1.25 10.62 -17.76
C PRO A 246 -2.66 10.72 -18.34
N ILE A 247 -3.64 10.94 -17.47
CA ILE A 247 -5.03 11.16 -17.82
C ILE A 247 -5.35 12.64 -17.58
N GLU A 248 -5.61 13.36 -18.66
CA GLU A 248 -5.94 14.78 -18.64
C GLU A 248 -7.28 15.03 -17.93
N THR A 249 -7.32 16.12 -17.15
CA THR A 249 -8.53 16.58 -16.45
C THR A 249 -8.98 17.97 -16.90
N LYS A 250 -8.26 18.59 -17.84
CA LYS A 250 -8.57 19.91 -18.36
C LYS A 250 -9.96 19.91 -19.02
N GLY A 251 -10.82 20.81 -18.58
CA GLY A 251 -12.20 20.93 -19.06
C GLY A 251 -13.20 20.01 -18.35
N LEU A 252 -12.75 19.09 -17.49
CA LEU A 252 -13.65 18.26 -16.69
C LEU A 252 -14.24 19.07 -15.53
N GLY A 253 -15.49 18.78 -15.19
CA GLY A 253 -16.25 19.31 -14.08
C GLY A 253 -16.50 18.28 -12.97
N LYS A 254 -17.27 18.68 -11.96
CA LYS A 254 -17.58 17.83 -10.79
C LYS A 254 -18.34 16.55 -11.17
N ASP A 255 -19.16 16.62 -12.22
CA ASP A 255 -20.03 15.51 -12.63
C ASP A 255 -19.22 14.39 -13.32
N ASP A 256 -18.07 14.73 -13.93
CA ASP A 256 -17.16 13.78 -14.58
C ASP A 256 -16.34 12.95 -13.58
N VAL A 257 -16.32 13.33 -12.30
CA VAL A 257 -15.44 12.72 -11.28
C VAL A 257 -15.74 11.23 -11.09
N ASN A 258 -17.00 10.82 -11.20
CA ASN A 258 -17.38 9.42 -11.06
C ASN A 258 -16.81 8.58 -12.21
N GLU A 259 -17.01 9.02 -13.45
CA GLU A 259 -16.49 8.34 -14.62
C GLU A 259 -14.96 8.31 -14.61
N LEU A 260 -14.31 9.42 -14.26
CA LEU A 260 -12.87 9.51 -14.14
C LEU A 260 -12.31 8.51 -13.10
N THR A 261 -13.00 8.38 -11.96
CA THR A 261 -12.62 7.43 -10.90
C THR A 261 -12.64 5.98 -11.42
N GLU A 262 -13.73 5.59 -12.07
CA GLU A 262 -13.89 4.24 -12.61
C GLU A 262 -12.94 3.96 -13.77
N LYS A 263 -12.74 4.94 -14.67
CA LYS A 263 -11.77 4.85 -15.77
C LYS A 263 -10.36 4.58 -15.25
N VAL A 264 -9.92 5.32 -14.24
CA VAL A 264 -8.59 5.17 -13.65
C VAL A 264 -8.46 3.85 -12.91
N ARG A 265 -9.47 3.46 -12.11
CA ARG A 265 -9.49 2.16 -11.42
C ARG A 265 -9.39 1.01 -12.41
N LYS A 266 -10.19 1.04 -13.49
CA LYS A 266 -10.19 0.03 -14.55
C LYS A 266 -8.82 -0.06 -15.24
N ALA A 267 -8.20 1.07 -15.58
CA ALA A 267 -6.87 1.09 -16.19
C ALA A 267 -5.82 0.48 -15.26
N MET A 268 -5.84 0.83 -13.97
CA MET A 268 -4.91 0.27 -12.98
C MET A 268 -5.12 -1.22 -12.75
N LEU A 269 -6.37 -1.68 -12.65
CA LEU A 269 -6.69 -3.09 -12.46
C LEU A 269 -6.28 -3.93 -13.68
N THR A 270 -6.54 -3.42 -14.89
CA THR A 270 -6.14 -4.08 -16.14
C THR A 270 -4.63 -4.28 -16.17
N ALA A 271 -3.86 -3.23 -15.90
CA ALA A 271 -2.40 -3.32 -15.84
C ALA A 271 -1.91 -4.26 -14.72
N LEU A 272 -2.56 -4.28 -13.56
CA LEU A 272 -2.21 -5.16 -12.44
C LEU A 272 -2.39 -6.64 -12.82
N VAL A 273 -3.51 -6.98 -13.46
CA VAL A 273 -3.82 -8.34 -13.91
C VAL A 273 -2.92 -8.77 -15.07
N GLU A 274 -2.64 -7.89 -16.02
CA GLU A 274 -1.69 -8.15 -17.12
C GLU A 274 -0.30 -8.46 -16.58
N MET A 275 0.20 -7.62 -15.66
CA MET A 275 1.47 -7.86 -15.01
C MET A 275 1.47 -9.23 -14.33
N ASP A 276 0.42 -9.59 -13.59
CA ASP A 276 0.34 -10.88 -12.92
C ASP A 276 0.44 -12.07 -13.90
N ARG A 277 -0.29 -12.02 -15.02
CA ARG A 277 -0.23 -13.04 -16.09
C ARG A 277 1.15 -13.15 -16.73
N GLU A 278 1.81 -12.03 -17.01
CA GLU A 278 3.18 -12.02 -17.54
C GLU A 278 4.15 -12.72 -16.60
N ARG A 279 4.02 -12.52 -15.28
CA ARG A 279 4.85 -13.22 -14.29
C ARG A 279 4.63 -14.72 -14.36
N GLU A 280 3.37 -15.16 -14.35
CA GLU A 280 3.05 -16.59 -14.39
C GLU A 280 3.63 -17.26 -15.64
N SER A 281 3.55 -16.59 -16.80
CA SER A 281 4.15 -17.11 -18.04
C SER A 281 5.68 -17.24 -17.96
N PHE A 282 6.35 -16.29 -17.31
CA PHE A 282 7.80 -16.33 -17.09
C PHE A 282 8.19 -17.44 -16.11
N ASP A 283 7.42 -17.62 -15.03
CA ASP A 283 7.66 -18.67 -14.04
C ASP A 283 7.45 -20.07 -14.65
N ILE A 284 6.43 -20.25 -15.49
CA ILE A 284 6.15 -21.52 -16.19
C ILE A 284 7.25 -21.86 -17.21
N SER A 285 7.65 -20.91 -18.05
CA SER A 285 8.70 -21.14 -19.06
C SER A 285 10.06 -21.47 -18.43
N THR A 286 10.40 -20.82 -17.31
CA THR A 286 11.61 -21.12 -16.52
C THR A 286 11.52 -22.49 -15.85
N ALA A 287 10.35 -22.87 -15.34
CA ALA A 287 10.14 -24.19 -14.75
C ALA A 287 10.25 -25.32 -15.80
N SER A 288 9.64 -25.15 -16.97
CA SER A 288 9.64 -26.14 -18.06
C SER A 288 11.02 -26.35 -18.67
N SER A 289 11.82 -25.30 -18.82
CA SER A 289 13.22 -25.39 -19.26
C SER A 289 14.12 -26.07 -18.23
N SER A 290 13.87 -25.85 -16.93
CA SER A 290 14.62 -26.55 -15.86
C SER A 290 14.32 -28.05 -15.75
N THR A 291 13.14 -28.51 -16.22
CA THR A 291 12.76 -29.94 -16.26
C THR A 291 13.19 -30.65 -17.55
N ALA A 292 13.61 -29.93 -18.58
CA ALA A 292 14.10 -30.51 -19.83
C ALA A 292 15.61 -30.84 -19.81
N GLY A 293 16.31 -30.52 -18.71
CA GLY A 293 17.77 -30.68 -18.56
C GLY A 293 18.27 -32.07 -18.12
N GLU A 294 17.40 -33.06 -17.88
CA GLU A 294 17.79 -34.44 -17.58
C GLU A 294 17.37 -35.39 -18.72
N ARG A 295 18.05 -35.27 -19.87
CA ARG A 295 18.29 -36.41 -20.77
C ARG A 295 19.75 -36.35 -21.22
N PRO A 296 20.53 -37.44 -21.11
CA PRO A 296 21.87 -37.46 -21.66
C PRO A 296 21.76 -37.50 -23.19
N SER A 297 21.98 -36.36 -23.86
CA SER A 297 22.12 -36.32 -25.31
C SER A 297 23.52 -36.81 -25.69
N ARG A 298 23.54 -37.82 -26.57
CA ARG A 298 24.72 -38.30 -27.28
C ARG A 298 25.45 -37.14 -27.95
N VAL A 299 26.77 -37.18 -27.86
CA VAL A 299 27.71 -36.31 -28.58
C VAL A 299 27.57 -36.56 -30.08
N ASP A 300 27.33 -35.50 -30.86
CA ASP A 300 27.70 -35.45 -32.27
C ASP A 300 28.37 -34.09 -32.54
N PRO A 301 29.61 -34.06 -33.06
CA PRO A 301 30.34 -32.82 -33.33
C PRO A 301 30.22 -32.46 -34.82
N SER A 302 29.40 -31.49 -35.18
CA SER A 302 29.67 -30.56 -36.30
C SER A 302 28.45 -29.69 -36.61
N ALA A 303 28.62 -28.38 -36.45
CA ALA A 303 28.17 -27.34 -37.38
C ALA A 303 28.31 -25.97 -36.70
N SER A 304 29.32 -25.23 -37.09
CA SER A 304 29.48 -23.81 -36.82
C SER A 304 28.50 -22.99 -37.68
N SER A 305 27.88 -21.94 -37.12
CA SER A 305 28.02 -20.57 -37.63
C SER A 305 27.17 -19.51 -36.88
N VAL A 306 27.85 -18.65 -36.10
CA VAL A 306 27.80 -17.14 -36.08
C VAL A 306 26.48 -16.39 -35.72
N PRO A 307 26.48 -15.20 -35.05
CA PRO A 307 27.39 -14.63 -34.03
C PRO A 307 26.66 -14.17 -32.73
N ALA A 308 27.49 -14.00 -31.70
CA ALA A 308 27.15 -13.38 -30.42
C ALA A 308 27.05 -11.84 -30.52
N ASN A 309 25.97 -11.29 -29.99
CA ASN A 309 25.94 -9.95 -29.40
C ASN A 309 24.80 -9.87 -28.40
N LEU A 310 25.08 -10.24 -27.15
CA LEU A 310 24.39 -9.86 -25.91
C LEU A 310 25.13 -10.55 -24.75
N ALA A 311 26.41 -10.21 -24.58
CA ALA A 311 27.22 -10.67 -23.45
C ALA A 311 28.00 -9.50 -22.87
N GLN A 312 27.30 -8.60 -22.18
CA GLN A 312 27.85 -7.66 -21.19
C GLN A 312 26.69 -7.31 -20.23
N GLY A 313 26.69 -7.65 -18.95
CA GLY A 313 27.61 -8.47 -18.17
C GLY A 313 26.92 -8.89 -16.88
N GLU A 314 27.15 -10.12 -16.46
CA GLU A 314 27.03 -10.48 -15.05
C GLU A 314 28.09 -9.66 -14.29
N MET A 315 27.67 -8.55 -13.68
CA MET A 315 28.48 -7.95 -12.64
C MET A 315 28.49 -8.91 -11.46
N GLY A 316 29.63 -9.60 -11.29
CA GLY A 316 29.92 -10.41 -10.12
C GLY A 316 29.56 -9.64 -8.85
N LEU A 317 28.67 -10.23 -8.05
CA LEU A 317 28.24 -9.70 -6.76
C LEU A 317 29.39 -9.81 -5.75
N GLY A 318 30.38 -8.91 -5.86
CA GLY A 318 31.38 -8.66 -4.84
C GLY A 318 30.83 -7.78 -3.72
N GLY A 319 31.19 -8.09 -2.47
CA GLY A 319 30.91 -7.23 -1.31
C GLY A 319 29.64 -7.57 -0.52
N VAL A 320 29.16 -6.61 0.27
CA VAL A 320 28.02 -6.75 1.20
C VAL A 320 26.76 -7.24 0.49
N ALA A 321 26.54 -6.87 -0.78
CA ALA A 321 25.39 -7.33 -1.56
C ALA A 321 25.39 -8.84 -1.86
N GLY A 322 26.56 -9.42 -2.15
CA GLY A 322 26.70 -10.87 -2.35
C GLY A 322 26.57 -11.66 -1.04
N LEU A 323 27.06 -11.08 0.07
CA LEU A 323 26.89 -11.64 1.41
C LEU A 323 25.41 -11.60 1.84
N MET A 324 24.72 -10.49 1.62
CA MET A 324 23.29 -10.35 1.95
C MET A 324 22.41 -11.25 1.08
N ALA A 325 22.71 -11.42 -0.21
CA ALA A 325 22.00 -12.37 -1.06
C ALA A 325 22.09 -13.83 -0.55
N LYS A 326 23.24 -14.22 0.01
CA LYS A 326 23.43 -15.54 0.65
C LYS A 326 22.68 -15.68 1.98
N ILE A 327 22.49 -14.58 2.73
CA ILE A 327 21.79 -14.56 4.02
C ILE A 327 20.26 -14.50 3.85
N VAL A 328 19.79 -13.81 2.81
CA VAL A 328 18.36 -13.50 2.60
C VAL A 328 17.60 -14.63 1.89
N GLY A 329 18.25 -15.49 1.11
CA GLY A 329 17.68 -16.71 0.54
C GLY A 329 16.59 -16.50 -0.53
N THR A 330 16.79 -17.02 -1.73
CA THR A 330 15.79 -17.02 -2.81
C THR A 330 15.00 -18.33 -2.81
N GLY A 331 13.82 -18.37 -2.20
CA GLY A 331 13.00 -19.59 -2.07
C GLY A 331 12.26 -19.99 -3.35
N LYS A 332 12.25 -21.30 -3.68
CA LYS A 332 11.53 -21.92 -4.82
C LYS A 332 10.02 -22.08 -4.55
N GLY A 333 9.17 -21.69 -5.52
CA GLY A 333 7.72 -21.43 -5.35
C GLY A 333 6.72 -22.52 -5.78
N LYS A 334 7.08 -23.81 -5.90
CA LYS A 334 6.19 -24.83 -6.50
C LYS A 334 4.98 -25.23 -5.64
N ASP A 335 5.08 -25.27 -4.32
CA ASP A 335 3.95 -25.67 -3.45
C ASP A 335 2.92 -24.56 -3.20
N TYR A 336 3.28 -23.31 -3.55
CA TYR A 336 2.46 -22.13 -3.34
C TYR A 336 1.33 -21.99 -4.36
N VAL A 337 1.62 -22.25 -5.64
CA VAL A 337 0.67 -22.12 -6.76
C VAL A 337 -0.61 -22.91 -6.48
N LYS A 338 -0.48 -24.15 -5.98
CA LYS A 338 -1.63 -25.02 -5.65
C LYS A 338 -2.49 -24.51 -4.49
N ARG A 339 -1.91 -23.84 -3.49
CA ARG A 339 -2.67 -23.28 -2.36
C ARG A 339 -3.30 -21.93 -2.72
N ALA A 340 -2.59 -21.10 -3.48
CA ALA A 340 -3.11 -19.84 -4.00
C ALA A 340 -4.32 -20.06 -4.93
N GLN A 341 -4.25 -21.03 -5.85
CA GLN A 341 -5.37 -21.39 -6.73
C GLN A 341 -6.61 -21.87 -5.96
N ARG A 342 -6.44 -22.73 -4.93
CA ARG A 342 -7.59 -23.16 -4.10
C ARG A 342 -8.27 -22.00 -3.39
N GLN A 343 -7.48 -21.06 -2.87
CA GLN A 343 -8.01 -19.88 -2.19
C GLN A 343 -8.62 -18.87 -3.18
N GLU A 344 -8.06 -18.75 -4.39
CA GLU A 344 -8.60 -17.95 -5.49
C GLU A 344 -9.94 -18.50 -5.98
N ASP A 345 -10.08 -19.82 -6.12
CA ASP A 345 -11.34 -20.48 -6.51
C ASP A 345 -12.44 -20.31 -5.45
N GLU A 346 -12.08 -20.30 -4.15
CA GLU A 346 -13.01 -20.00 -3.06
C GLU A 346 -13.45 -18.53 -3.06
N LEU A 347 -12.54 -17.60 -3.34
CA LEU A 347 -12.84 -16.17 -3.44
C LEU A 347 -13.64 -15.83 -4.70
N ARG A 348 -13.41 -16.52 -5.83
CA ARG A 348 -14.23 -16.37 -7.05
C ARG A 348 -15.65 -16.90 -6.88
N LYS A 349 -15.87 -17.94 -6.06
CA LYS A 349 -17.21 -18.48 -5.76
C LYS A 349 -18.03 -17.58 -4.85
N LYS A 350 -17.40 -16.88 -3.90
CA LYS A 350 -18.02 -15.80 -3.14
C LYS A 350 -17.96 -14.52 -3.96
N GLY A 351 -18.84 -14.38 -4.95
CA GLY A 351 -18.86 -13.25 -5.90
C GLY A 351 -18.40 -11.93 -5.26
N THR A 352 -17.16 -11.51 -5.55
CA THR A 352 -16.52 -10.35 -4.93
C THR A 352 -16.98 -9.01 -5.53
N SER A 353 -18.11 -9.02 -6.23
CA SER A 353 -18.76 -7.83 -6.76
C SER A 353 -19.77 -7.23 -5.77
N GLY A 354 -19.50 -7.30 -4.47
CA GLY A 354 -20.45 -6.89 -3.42
C GLY A 354 -21.07 -5.53 -3.76
N GLN A 355 -22.34 -5.50 -4.13
CA GLN A 355 -23.00 -4.26 -4.50
C GLN A 355 -23.48 -3.50 -3.26
N GLN A 356 -23.44 -4.14 -2.08
CA GLN A 356 -23.95 -3.58 -0.84
C GLN A 356 -22.85 -3.36 0.21
N PRO A 357 -22.95 -2.29 1.03
CA PRO A 357 -21.97 -1.95 2.08
C PRO A 357 -21.69 -3.06 3.10
N ASP A 358 -22.65 -3.95 3.32
CA ASP A 358 -22.57 -5.07 4.26
C ASP A 358 -21.53 -6.12 3.83
N ASP A 359 -21.32 -6.29 2.52
CA ASP A 359 -20.32 -7.21 1.93
C ASP A 359 -18.87 -6.81 2.27
N TYR A 360 -18.68 -5.56 2.71
CA TYR A 360 -17.38 -4.96 3.03
C TYR A 360 -17.16 -4.76 4.54
N GLY A 361 -18.13 -5.16 5.38
CA GLY A 361 -18.06 -4.96 6.83
C GLY A 361 -18.05 -3.48 7.25
N LEU A 362 -18.63 -2.59 6.44
CA LEU A 362 -18.58 -1.14 6.60
C LEU A 362 -19.77 -0.52 7.35
N VAL A 363 -20.56 -1.34 8.04
CA VAL A 363 -21.69 -0.84 8.87
C VAL A 363 -21.15 -0.19 10.14
N SER A 364 -21.65 1.00 10.49
CA SER A 364 -21.27 1.67 11.74
C SER A 364 -21.71 0.85 12.97
N GLU A 365 -21.02 0.97 14.11
CA GLU A 365 -21.45 0.29 15.36
C GLU A 365 -22.86 0.70 15.78
N ALA A 366 -23.29 1.92 15.46
CA ALA A 366 -24.66 2.40 15.70
C ALA A 366 -25.70 1.68 14.84
N GLU A 367 -25.39 1.38 13.57
CA GLU A 367 -26.27 0.58 12.69
C GLU A 367 -26.27 -0.91 13.06
N ARG A 368 -25.17 -1.44 13.60
CA ARG A 368 -25.13 -2.80 14.18
C ARG A 368 -25.97 -2.90 15.45
N ALA A 369 -25.92 -1.88 16.30
CA ALA A 369 -26.73 -1.81 17.52
C ALA A 369 -28.22 -1.66 17.21
N GLY A 370 -28.59 -0.80 16.24
CA GLY A 370 -29.99 -0.60 15.82
C GLY A 370 -30.60 -1.79 15.09
N ARG A 371 -29.79 -2.64 14.43
CA ARG A 371 -30.26 -3.92 13.85
C ARG A 371 -30.35 -5.05 14.89
N SER A 372 -29.49 -5.05 15.92
CA SER A 372 -29.59 -6.02 17.01
C SER A 372 -30.88 -5.88 17.82
N THR A 373 -31.45 -4.67 17.90
CA THR A 373 -32.77 -4.43 18.52
C THR A 373 -33.93 -4.79 17.58
N ALA A 374 -33.74 -4.74 16.26
CA ALA A 374 -34.78 -5.07 15.28
C ALA A 374 -34.90 -6.58 15.00
N VAL A 375 -33.87 -7.38 15.29
CA VAL A 375 -33.87 -8.85 15.11
C VAL A 375 -34.27 -9.60 16.40
N GLY A 376 -34.46 -8.87 17.52
CA GLY A 376 -34.88 -9.44 18.81
C GLY A 376 -36.38 -9.66 18.99
N ASP A 377 -37.24 -9.07 18.15
CA ASP A 377 -38.71 -9.07 18.35
C ASP A 377 -39.50 -9.99 17.40
N SER A 378 -38.85 -10.90 16.66
CA SER A 378 -39.55 -11.82 15.76
C SER A 378 -39.40 -13.31 16.07
N ALA A 379 -39.09 -13.67 17.32
CA ALA A 379 -39.03 -15.08 17.75
C ALA A 379 -39.50 -15.25 19.19
N GLY A 380 -40.83 -15.31 19.41
CA GLY A 380 -41.37 -15.67 20.72
C GLY A 380 -42.88 -15.46 20.89
N ALA A 381 -43.71 -16.22 20.17
CA ALA A 381 -45.07 -16.52 20.66
C ALA A 381 -45.61 -17.77 19.95
N GLY A 382 -45.37 -18.93 20.56
CA GLY A 382 -46.05 -20.17 20.20
C GLY A 382 -47.48 -20.20 20.76
N SER A 383 -48.39 -20.70 19.92
CA SER A 383 -49.60 -21.46 20.26
C SER A 383 -50.47 -20.98 21.43
N GLN A 384 -51.59 -20.32 21.11
CA GLN A 384 -52.83 -20.53 21.86
C GLN A 384 -54.03 -20.73 20.91
N GLN A 385 -54.91 -21.61 21.38
CA GLN A 385 -55.94 -22.33 20.65
C GLN A 385 -57.30 -21.64 20.89
N ARG A 386 -58.06 -21.44 19.80
CA ARG A 386 -59.54 -21.39 19.67
C ARG A 386 -60.41 -20.44 20.55
N ARG A 387 -61.13 -19.57 19.79
CA ARG A 387 -62.60 -19.30 19.77
C ARG A 387 -63.20 -18.13 20.61
N PRO A 388 -64.38 -17.58 20.20
CA PRO A 388 -64.58 -16.13 19.97
C PRO A 388 -65.76 -15.48 20.76
N ALA A 389 -65.85 -14.13 20.71
CA ALA A 389 -67.08 -13.31 20.82
C ALA A 389 -66.70 -11.84 20.51
N ALA A 390 -67.39 -11.13 19.58
CA ALA A 390 -68.40 -10.07 19.85
C ALA A 390 -67.81 -8.84 20.58
N SER A 391 -68.04 -7.56 20.25
CA SER A 391 -68.99 -6.86 19.39
C SER A 391 -68.75 -5.33 19.56
N GLN A 392 -69.24 -4.53 18.61
CA GLN A 392 -69.68 -3.12 18.75
C GLN A 392 -68.61 -2.01 18.89
N ASP A 393 -68.55 -1.10 17.91
CA ASP A 393 -69.24 0.22 17.84
C ASP A 393 -68.31 1.27 18.53
N ASP A 394 -68.14 2.52 18.12
CA ASP A 394 -68.49 3.33 16.96
C ASP A 394 -67.78 4.69 17.23
N VAL A 395 -67.86 5.59 16.24
CA VAL A 395 -67.80 7.07 16.38
C VAL A 395 -66.43 7.76 16.37
N GLU A 396 -66.16 8.33 15.19
CA GLU A 396 -65.88 9.75 14.88
C GLU A 396 -65.05 10.64 15.82
N GLY A 397 -64.26 11.53 15.21
CA GLY A 397 -63.94 12.79 15.88
C GLY A 397 -62.74 13.53 15.32
N SER A 398 -62.96 14.26 14.23
CA SER A 398 -62.06 15.23 13.60
C SER A 398 -61.77 16.49 14.44
N GLY A 399 -60.69 17.21 14.10
CA GLY A 399 -60.43 18.63 14.46
C GLY A 399 -59.08 18.78 15.16
N VAL A 400 -57.98 19.23 14.53
CA VAL A 400 -57.67 20.56 13.94
C VAL A 400 -57.85 21.72 14.93
N LEU A 401 -56.73 22.35 15.31
CA LEU A 401 -56.42 23.80 15.45
C LEU A 401 -55.22 23.95 16.41
N VAL A 402 -54.05 24.37 15.95
CA VAL A 402 -53.60 25.78 15.81
C VAL A 402 -53.63 26.52 17.15
N GLU A 403 -52.46 26.86 17.68
CA GLU A 403 -52.08 28.25 18.02
C GLU A 403 -50.66 28.30 18.64
N ALA A 404 -49.80 29.09 17.99
CA ALA A 404 -48.78 29.90 18.65
C ALA A 404 -49.48 31.22 19.11
N PRO A 405 -48.87 32.21 19.81
CA PRO A 405 -47.43 32.39 19.97
C PRO A 405 -46.94 33.14 21.26
N GLN A 406 -45.60 33.30 21.31
CA GLN A 406 -44.84 34.48 21.75
C GLN A 406 -44.61 34.85 23.22
N THR A 407 -43.35 35.30 23.41
CA THR A 407 -42.76 36.18 24.45
C THR A 407 -42.40 35.47 25.77
N LYS A 408 -41.19 35.59 26.34
CA LYS A 408 -40.09 36.56 26.25
C LYS A 408 -38.74 35.85 26.31
#